data_AF-A0A941NWD6-F1
#
_entry.id   AF-A0A941NWD6-F1
#
_cell.length_a   1.000
_cell.length_b   1.000
_cell.length_c   1.000
_cell.angle_alpha   90.00
_cell.angle_beta   90.00
_cell.angle_gamma   90.00
#
_symmetry.space_group_name_H-M   'P 1'
#
loop_
_entity.id
_entity.type
_entity.pdbx_description
1 polymer ?
#
loop_
_entity_poly.entity_id
_entity_poly.type
_entity_poly.pdbx_seq_one_letter_code
_entity_poly.pdbx_strand_id
1 'polypeptide(L)'
;MLLGKGATLTTYYDFRTRNSKSRYCDFVILPDVPKFVDSTEELDYDSDQLAEFGRNTISLLSNCGKKVLPQPVVLECVEKLVEQSEHHKKLLPLSLNRCKKYIEEERQFSPTFHIVGHGTPNGVGILDPRDQISPEAFAKKVFDAFRHYELNALFEKRVSFVFHTCNSAYAKVDKKLNKQQVLEKIRHESYVGRFFHAMKELGFKQVTVKGYRGYYCSVTSVKAGDALITDSFTSPTMSLLSQQGEYTVSESGCVTSCTKDDYLYFPIPLLDNPANAARADAQSADDNEQAELEKRLRKLKLQ
;
A
#
# COMPACT_ATOMS: atom_id res chain seq x y z
N MET A 1 -18.64 43.76 -44.06
CA MET A 1 -19.46 42.53 -44.08
C MET A 1 -18.63 41.43 -44.74
N LEU A 2 -18.73 40.20 -44.19
CA LEU A 2 -18.07 38.94 -44.56
C LEU A 2 -16.75 38.58 -43.84
N LEU A 3 -16.93 37.75 -42.81
CA LEU A 3 -15.97 36.93 -42.08
C LEU A 3 -15.42 35.80 -42.96
N GLY A 4 -14.14 35.46 -42.78
CA GLY A 4 -13.49 34.26 -43.32
C GLY A 4 -12.67 33.51 -42.25
N LYS A 5 -13.41 32.84 -41.36
CA LYS A 5 -13.12 31.71 -40.47
C LYS A 5 -11.64 31.34 -40.16
N GLY A 6 -11.35 31.34 -38.86
CA GLY A 6 -10.09 30.93 -38.25
C GLY A 6 -9.64 29.51 -38.57
N ALA A 7 -8.36 29.40 -38.88
CA ALA A 7 -7.61 28.17 -38.73
C ALA A 7 -7.32 27.99 -37.23
N THR A 8 -8.22 27.31 -36.51
CA THR A 8 -7.81 26.65 -35.27
C THR A 8 -6.73 25.65 -35.66
N LEU A 9 -5.52 25.83 -35.13
CA LEU A 9 -4.41 24.91 -35.25
C LEU A 9 -4.74 23.66 -34.43
N THR A 10 -5.70 22.86 -34.90
CA THR A 10 -5.99 21.55 -34.33
C THR A 10 -4.91 20.62 -34.84
N THR A 11 -3.77 20.63 -34.15
CA THR A 11 -2.72 19.64 -34.32
C THR A 11 -3.34 18.28 -34.01
N TYR A 12 -3.74 17.54 -35.05
CA TYR A 12 -4.12 16.15 -34.92
C TYR A 12 -2.86 15.39 -34.52
N TYR A 13 -2.75 15.10 -33.22
CA TYR A 13 -1.73 14.21 -32.69
C TYR A 13 -2.01 12.80 -33.22
N ASP A 14 -1.22 12.36 -34.20
CA ASP A 14 -1.25 10.98 -34.68
C ASP A 14 -0.63 10.06 -33.63
N PHE A 15 -1.48 9.25 -32.98
CA PHE A 15 -1.06 8.29 -31.95
C PHE A 15 -0.51 6.98 -32.53
N ARG A 16 -0.58 6.75 -33.84
CA ARG A 16 -0.29 5.44 -34.46
C ARG A 16 1.20 5.20 -34.75
N THR A 17 2.01 6.26 -34.79
CA THR A 17 3.43 6.17 -35.19
C THR A 17 4.44 6.12 -34.04
N ARG A 18 4.00 6.21 -32.77
CA ARG A 18 4.88 6.03 -31.60
C ARG A 18 4.86 4.59 -31.08
N ASN A 19 5.41 3.68 -31.87
CA ASN A 19 5.99 2.47 -31.29
C ASN A 19 7.30 2.85 -30.57
N SER A 20 7.41 2.41 -29.31
CA SER A 20 8.64 2.32 -28.51
C SER A 20 9.41 3.61 -28.21
N LYS A 21 9.16 4.20 -27.03
CA LYS A 21 10.16 4.72 -26.07
C LYS A 21 9.42 5.32 -24.86
N SER A 22 9.50 4.60 -23.73
CA SER A 22 9.28 5.10 -22.36
C SER A 22 8.01 5.92 -22.10
N ARG A 23 6.89 5.23 -21.82
CA ARG A 23 5.65 5.83 -21.29
C ARG A 23 5.16 5.11 -20.04
N TYR A 24 6.09 4.66 -19.20
CA TYR A 24 5.71 3.98 -17.97
C TYR A 24 5.16 5.02 -17.00
N CYS A 25 3.89 4.87 -16.64
CA CYS A 25 3.23 5.74 -15.68
C CYS A 25 2.74 4.98 -14.44
N ASP A 26 2.76 3.64 -14.48
CA ASP A 26 2.46 2.78 -13.33
C ASP A 26 3.74 2.04 -12.89
N PHE A 27 4.04 2.09 -11.60
CA PHE A 27 5.24 1.49 -11.00
C PHE A 27 4.83 0.64 -9.80
N VAL A 28 5.18 -0.66 -9.79
CA VAL A 28 4.88 -1.53 -8.65
C VAL A 28 6.01 -1.45 -7.64
N ILE A 29 5.70 -1.10 -6.39
CA ILE A 29 6.66 -0.95 -5.29
C ILE A 29 6.52 -2.11 -4.30
N LEU A 30 7.65 -2.70 -3.93
CA LEU A 30 7.75 -3.60 -2.79
C LEU A 30 8.10 -2.77 -1.54
N PRO A 31 7.33 -2.91 -0.44
CA PRO A 31 7.58 -2.18 0.81
C PRO A 31 8.90 -2.61 1.47
N ASP A 32 9.26 -3.88 1.30
CA ASP A 32 10.46 -4.51 1.85
C ASP A 32 11.44 -4.97 0.78
N VAL A 33 12.70 -5.10 1.19
CA VAL A 33 13.76 -5.63 0.33
C VAL A 33 13.71 -7.15 0.36
N PRO A 34 13.62 -7.83 -0.80
CA PRO A 34 13.69 -9.28 -0.86
C PRO A 34 15.00 -9.78 -0.24
N LYS A 35 14.89 -10.77 0.66
CA LYS A 35 16.01 -11.43 1.34
C LYS A 35 16.31 -12.77 0.68
N PHE A 36 17.59 -13.09 0.60
CA PHE A 36 18.07 -14.36 0.06
C PHE A 36 18.43 -15.29 1.20
N VAL A 37 18.21 -16.59 1.00
CA VAL A 37 18.76 -17.63 1.87
C VAL A 37 20.26 -17.72 1.59
N ASP A 38 21.08 -17.53 2.63
CA ASP A 38 22.54 -17.35 2.57
C ASP A 38 23.31 -18.44 1.80
N SER A 39 22.68 -19.57 1.47
CA SER A 39 23.31 -20.73 0.82
C SER A 39 22.73 -21.15 -0.54
N THR A 40 21.53 -20.71 -0.94
CA THR A 40 20.81 -21.33 -2.08
C THR A 40 20.51 -20.39 -3.24
N GLU A 41 20.97 -19.13 -3.21
CA GLU A 41 20.64 -18.14 -4.25
C GLU A 41 19.13 -17.87 -4.44
N GLU A 42 18.28 -18.49 -3.62
CA GLU A 42 16.83 -18.40 -3.59
C GLU A 42 16.38 -17.33 -2.59
N LEU A 43 15.20 -16.79 -2.81
CA LEU A 43 14.54 -15.92 -1.84
C LEU A 43 14.03 -16.74 -0.66
N ASP A 44 13.99 -16.13 0.53
CA ASP A 44 13.19 -16.70 1.61
C ASP A 44 11.70 -16.72 1.25
N TYR A 45 10.92 -17.49 2.01
CA TYR A 45 9.50 -17.71 1.73
C TYR A 45 8.71 -16.40 1.60
N ASP A 46 8.89 -15.47 2.55
CA ASP A 46 8.14 -14.20 2.57
C ASP A 46 8.54 -13.30 1.39
N SER A 47 9.82 -13.27 1.04
CA SER A 47 10.34 -12.49 -0.08
C SER A 47 9.88 -13.05 -1.42
N ASP A 48 9.80 -14.37 -1.56
CA ASP A 48 9.29 -15.00 -2.78
C ASP A 48 7.80 -14.70 -2.98
N GLN A 49 6.98 -14.82 -1.92
CA GLN A 49 5.56 -14.44 -1.98
C GLN A 49 5.37 -12.97 -2.36
N LEU A 50 6.15 -12.08 -1.74
CA LEU A 50 6.09 -10.65 -2.04
C LEU A 50 6.47 -10.35 -3.50
N ALA A 51 7.54 -10.98 -3.99
CA ALA A 51 7.99 -10.84 -5.36
C ALA A 51 6.96 -11.40 -6.36
N GLU A 52 6.33 -12.54 -6.06
CA GLU A 52 5.27 -13.14 -6.86
C GLU A 52 4.05 -12.22 -6.94
N PHE A 53 3.62 -11.65 -5.81
CA PHE A 53 2.52 -10.68 -5.79
C PHE A 53 2.85 -9.43 -6.63
N GLY A 54 4.10 -8.96 -6.59
CA GLY A 54 4.57 -7.91 -7.50
C GLY A 54 4.43 -8.26 -8.97
N ARG A 55 4.90 -9.45 -9.38
CA ARG A 55 4.77 -9.95 -10.76
C ARG A 55 3.32 -10.08 -11.20
N ASN A 56 2.46 -10.62 -10.33
CA ASN A 56 1.04 -10.83 -10.62
C ASN A 56 0.32 -9.48 -10.79
N THR A 57 0.63 -8.49 -9.96
CA THR A 57 0.09 -7.13 -10.07
C THR A 57 0.52 -6.44 -11.37
N ILE A 58 1.79 -6.59 -11.78
CA ILE A 58 2.28 -6.07 -13.07
C ILE A 58 1.50 -6.69 -14.24
N SER A 59 1.30 -8.02 -14.21
CA SER A 59 0.55 -8.75 -15.23
C SER A 59 -0.90 -8.26 -15.32
N LEU A 60 -1.58 -8.14 -14.17
CA LEU A 60 -2.95 -7.64 -14.08
C LEU A 60 -3.07 -6.24 -14.68
N LEU A 61 -2.24 -5.30 -14.23
CA LEU A 61 -2.27 -3.91 -14.69
C LEU A 61 -1.97 -3.81 -16.20
N SER A 62 -1.02 -4.61 -16.70
CA SER A 62 -0.68 -4.65 -18.13
C SER A 62 -1.84 -5.17 -18.99
N ASN A 63 -2.59 -6.16 -18.50
CA ASN A 63 -3.78 -6.69 -19.18
C ASN A 63 -4.94 -5.68 -19.22
N CYS A 64 -4.98 -4.72 -18.30
CA CYS A 64 -5.91 -3.58 -18.34
C CYS A 64 -5.49 -2.47 -19.32
N GLY A 65 -4.46 -2.69 -20.15
CA GLY A 65 -3.99 -1.72 -21.14
C GLY A 65 -3.12 -0.59 -20.56
N LYS A 66 -2.77 -0.65 -19.27
CA LYS A 66 -1.87 0.32 -18.64
C LYS A 66 -0.43 0.12 -19.11
N LYS A 67 0.37 1.20 -19.02
CA LYS A 67 1.81 1.15 -19.29
C LYS A 67 2.56 1.05 -17.97
N VAL A 68 2.76 -0.18 -17.55
CA VAL A 68 3.39 -0.55 -16.27
C VAL A 68 4.83 -0.92 -16.51
N LEU A 69 5.73 -0.47 -15.63
CA LEU A 69 7.10 -0.94 -15.64
C LEU A 69 7.11 -2.48 -15.44
N PRO A 70 7.79 -3.27 -16.29
CA PRO A 70 7.67 -4.74 -16.30
C PRO A 70 8.43 -5.44 -15.15
N GLN A 71 8.78 -4.70 -14.10
CA GLN A 71 9.51 -5.21 -12.95
C GLN A 71 9.10 -4.42 -11.69
N PRO A 72 9.09 -5.06 -10.52
CA PRO A 72 8.85 -4.37 -9.26
C PRO A 72 10.05 -3.47 -8.90
N VAL A 73 9.78 -2.50 -8.03
CA VAL A 73 10.74 -1.49 -7.59
C VAL A 73 10.90 -1.57 -6.07
N VAL A 74 12.15 -1.57 -5.61
CA VAL A 74 12.47 -1.42 -4.18
C VAL A 74 12.92 0.01 -3.91
N LEU A 75 12.48 0.57 -2.78
CA LEU A 75 12.81 1.95 -2.38
C LEU A 75 14.19 2.06 -1.73
N GLU A 76 14.76 0.95 -1.25
CA GLU A 76 16.04 0.94 -0.56
C GLU A 76 17.20 1.33 -1.50
N CYS A 77 18.27 1.86 -0.92
CA CYS A 77 19.51 2.14 -1.64
C CYS A 77 20.26 0.82 -1.93
N VAL A 78 19.87 0.15 -3.01
CA VAL A 78 20.41 -1.16 -3.39
C VAL A 78 21.93 -1.10 -3.58
N GLU A 79 22.47 0.02 -4.08
CA GLU A 79 23.89 0.22 -4.25
C GLU A 79 24.67 0.02 -2.93
N LYS A 80 24.12 0.50 -1.80
CA LYS A 80 24.73 0.29 -0.47
C LYS A 80 24.60 -1.16 0.01
N LEU A 81 23.54 -1.86 -0.37
CA LEU A 81 23.36 -3.27 -0.01
C LEU A 81 24.32 -4.17 -0.79
N VAL A 82 24.60 -3.83 -2.04
CA VAL A 82 25.55 -4.56 -2.91
C VAL A 82 26.96 -4.53 -2.35
N GLU A 83 27.36 -3.45 -1.67
CA GLU A 83 28.66 -3.37 -0.99
C GLU A 83 28.76 -4.36 0.20
N GLN A 84 27.64 -4.84 0.74
CA GLN A 84 27.58 -5.73 1.90
C GLN A 84 27.57 -7.21 1.51
N SER A 85 27.05 -7.56 0.32
CA SER A 85 26.96 -8.96 -0.15
C SER A 85 26.78 -9.04 -1.66
N GLU A 86 27.48 -10.00 -2.27
CA GLU A 86 27.34 -10.34 -3.70
C GLU A 86 25.90 -10.74 -4.08
N HIS A 87 25.16 -11.37 -3.16
CA HIS A 87 23.76 -11.76 -3.40
C HIS A 87 22.86 -10.56 -3.66
N HIS A 88 23.14 -9.40 -3.06
CA HIS A 88 22.37 -8.18 -3.29
C HIS A 88 22.53 -7.60 -4.70
N LYS A 89 23.53 -8.03 -5.49
CA LYS A 89 23.64 -7.62 -6.91
C LYS A 89 22.41 -8.03 -7.71
N LYS A 90 21.72 -9.09 -7.30
CA LYS A 90 20.46 -9.56 -7.91
C LYS A 90 19.30 -8.57 -7.73
N LEU A 91 19.39 -7.65 -6.78
CA LEU A 91 18.39 -6.61 -6.53
C LEU A 91 18.60 -5.36 -7.40
N LEU A 92 19.77 -5.20 -8.04
CA LEU A 92 20.06 -4.04 -8.89
C LEU A 92 19.00 -3.77 -9.97
N PRO A 93 18.44 -4.79 -10.65
CA PRO A 93 17.35 -4.58 -11.60
C PRO A 93 16.11 -3.93 -10.97
N LEU A 94 15.83 -4.21 -9.69
CA LEU A 94 14.67 -3.72 -8.95
C LEU A 94 14.88 -2.32 -8.36
N SER A 95 16.10 -1.76 -8.43
CA SER A 95 16.40 -0.47 -7.81
C SER A 95 15.59 0.68 -8.41
N LEU A 96 15.15 1.60 -7.56
CA LEU A 96 14.51 2.85 -8.00
C LEU A 96 15.44 3.67 -8.92
N ASN A 97 16.76 3.60 -8.74
CA ASN A 97 17.74 4.25 -9.61
C ASN A 97 17.60 3.83 -11.08
N ARG A 98 17.45 2.53 -11.35
CA ARG A 98 17.23 2.01 -12.72
C ARG A 98 15.92 2.51 -13.32
N CYS A 99 14.94 2.77 -12.46
CA CYS A 99 13.60 3.20 -12.82
C CYS A 99 13.51 4.72 -13.03
N LYS A 100 14.42 5.50 -12.42
CA LYS A 100 14.46 6.97 -12.42
C LYS A 100 14.24 7.56 -13.81
N LYS A 101 15.01 7.11 -14.81
CA LYS A 101 14.90 7.65 -16.18
C LYS A 101 13.48 7.53 -16.75
N TYR A 102 12.76 6.45 -16.46
CA TYR A 102 11.40 6.24 -16.96
C TYR A 102 10.40 7.19 -16.29
N ILE A 103 10.56 7.41 -14.98
CA ILE A 103 9.78 8.39 -14.21
C ILE A 103 10.04 9.81 -14.73
N GLU A 104 11.30 10.14 -15.00
CA GLU A 104 11.72 11.47 -15.46
C GLU A 104 11.35 11.75 -16.91
N GLU A 105 11.24 10.73 -17.77
CA GLU A 105 10.84 10.86 -19.17
C GLU A 105 9.32 10.96 -19.35
N GLU A 106 8.52 10.52 -18.37
CA GLU A 106 7.06 10.63 -18.42
C GLU A 106 6.62 12.11 -18.32
N ARG A 107 5.76 12.51 -19.27
CA ARG A 107 5.34 13.89 -19.51
C ARG A 107 3.84 14.03 -19.71
N GLN A 108 3.15 12.95 -20.04
CA GLN A 108 1.73 12.91 -20.38
C GLN A 108 0.87 12.51 -19.20
N PHE A 109 1.30 11.53 -18.41
CA PHE A 109 0.50 10.95 -17.34
C PHE A 109 1.08 11.24 -15.96
N SER A 110 0.19 11.31 -14.95
CA SER A 110 0.60 11.37 -13.55
C SER A 110 1.12 10.00 -13.10
N PRO A 111 2.30 9.92 -12.48
CA PRO A 111 2.82 8.66 -11.96
C PRO A 111 1.89 8.04 -10.91
N THR A 112 1.66 6.74 -11.04
CA THR A 112 0.93 5.91 -10.09
C THR A 112 1.86 4.86 -9.53
N PHE A 113 2.01 4.86 -8.21
CA PHE A 113 2.82 3.90 -7.48
C PHE A 113 1.89 2.88 -6.83
N HIS A 114 2.04 1.62 -7.23
CA HIS A 114 1.24 0.49 -6.79
C HIS A 114 2.01 -0.28 -5.71
N ILE A 115 1.62 -0.16 -4.45
CA ILE A 115 2.27 -0.84 -3.34
C ILE A 115 1.64 -2.22 -3.19
N VAL A 116 2.45 -3.27 -3.21
CA VAL A 116 2.02 -4.66 -3.04
C VAL A 116 2.67 -5.25 -1.80
N GLY A 117 1.91 -6.01 -1.02
CA GLY A 117 2.42 -6.65 0.20
C GLY A 117 1.29 -7.08 1.12
N HIS A 118 1.65 -7.70 2.23
CA HIS A 118 0.70 -7.96 3.30
C HIS A 118 0.33 -6.65 3.98
N GLY A 119 -0.93 -6.55 4.38
CA GLY A 119 -1.49 -5.34 4.98
C GLY A 119 -2.24 -5.67 6.25
N THR A 120 -2.04 -4.83 7.26
CA THR A 120 -2.87 -4.72 8.44
C THR A 120 -3.39 -3.29 8.53
N PRO A 121 -4.37 -2.99 9.41
CA PRO A 121 -4.79 -1.61 9.63
C PRO A 121 -3.66 -0.64 10.00
N ASN A 122 -2.54 -1.16 10.51
CA ASN A 122 -1.44 -0.36 11.04
C ASN A 122 -0.12 -0.52 10.29
N GLY A 123 -0.03 -1.44 9.32
CA GLY A 123 1.24 -1.82 8.73
C GLY A 123 1.14 -2.36 7.31
N VAL A 124 2.22 -2.19 6.56
CA VAL A 124 2.44 -2.85 5.27
C VAL A 124 3.82 -3.52 5.25
N GLY A 125 3.93 -4.69 4.64
CA GLY A 125 5.22 -5.37 4.51
C GLY A 125 5.10 -6.86 4.20
N ILE A 126 6.02 -7.63 4.77
CA ILE A 126 5.99 -9.09 4.83
C ILE A 126 4.87 -9.62 5.76
N LEU A 127 4.76 -10.95 5.85
CA LEU A 127 3.66 -11.63 6.51
C LEU A 127 3.59 -11.34 8.02
N ASP A 128 4.73 -11.25 8.72
CA ASP A 128 4.77 -10.98 10.16
C ASP A 128 4.32 -9.53 10.46
N PRO A 129 3.21 -9.32 11.19
CA PRO A 129 2.73 -7.98 11.53
C PRO A 129 3.72 -7.12 12.32
N ARG A 130 4.70 -7.73 13.01
CA ARG A 130 5.70 -7.01 13.81
C ARG A 130 6.78 -6.35 12.96
N ASP A 131 7.01 -6.89 11.77
CA ASP A 131 8.00 -6.40 10.82
C ASP A 131 7.37 -5.43 9.79
N GLN A 132 6.04 -5.23 9.86
CA GLN A 132 5.34 -4.32 8.98
C GLN A 132 5.60 -2.85 9.32
N ILE A 133 5.72 -2.03 8.28
CA ILE A 133 6.04 -0.61 8.37
C ILE A 133 4.76 0.20 8.54
N SER A 134 4.74 1.09 9.53
CA SER A 134 3.63 2.03 9.75
C SER A 134 3.43 3.01 8.58
N PRO A 135 2.24 3.59 8.40
CA PRO A 135 1.98 4.49 7.27
C PRO A 135 2.89 5.72 7.26
N GLU A 136 3.19 6.31 8.42
CA GLU A 136 4.07 7.47 8.52
C GLU A 136 5.54 7.09 8.21
N ALA A 137 6.02 5.96 8.73
CA ALA A 137 7.36 5.48 8.44
C ALA A 137 7.53 5.11 6.96
N PHE A 138 6.51 4.52 6.36
CA PHE A 138 6.52 4.20 4.93
C PHE A 138 6.48 5.45 4.05
N ALA A 139 5.68 6.47 4.41
CA ALA A 139 5.67 7.77 3.74
C ALA A 139 7.06 8.43 3.80
N LYS A 140 7.71 8.40 4.97
CA LYS A 140 9.09 8.89 5.13
C LYS A 140 10.08 8.10 4.26
N LYS A 141 9.96 6.78 4.20
CA LYS A 141 10.79 5.92 3.33
C LYS A 141 10.66 6.31 1.86
N VAL A 142 9.44 6.54 1.38
CA VAL A 142 9.18 7.03 0.00
C VAL A 142 9.84 8.40 -0.22
N PHE A 143 9.63 9.33 0.69
CA PHE A 143 10.20 10.68 0.60
C PHE A 143 11.73 10.66 0.55
N ASP A 144 12.37 9.94 1.48
CA ASP A 144 13.83 9.84 1.56
C ASP A 144 14.40 9.19 0.29
N ALA A 145 13.78 8.12 -0.20
CA ALA A 145 14.17 7.47 -1.45
C ALA A 145 14.04 8.44 -2.64
N PHE A 146 12.92 9.14 -2.78
CA PHE A 146 12.71 10.09 -3.88
C PHE A 146 13.71 11.25 -3.83
N ARG A 147 14.03 11.76 -2.63
CA ARG A 147 15.08 12.77 -2.48
C ARG A 147 16.45 12.23 -2.88
N HIS A 148 16.79 11.04 -2.39
CA HIS A 148 18.09 10.40 -2.64
C HIS A 148 18.34 10.21 -4.14
N TYR A 149 17.33 9.75 -4.89
CA TYR A 149 17.42 9.57 -6.34
C TYR A 149 17.04 10.83 -7.15
N GLU A 150 16.94 12.00 -6.50
CA GLU A 150 16.67 13.31 -7.11
C GLU A 150 15.31 13.44 -7.83
N LEU A 151 14.33 12.63 -7.45
CA LEU A 151 12.95 12.66 -7.95
C LEU A 151 12.09 13.76 -7.30
N ASN A 152 12.70 14.83 -6.80
CA ASN A 152 12.03 15.91 -6.05
C ASN A 152 10.90 16.60 -6.83
N ALA A 153 10.97 16.57 -8.17
CA ALA A 153 9.91 17.10 -9.04
C ALA A 153 8.56 16.41 -8.81
N LEU A 154 8.54 15.20 -8.25
CA LEU A 154 7.30 14.49 -7.89
C LEU A 154 6.56 15.14 -6.71
N PHE A 155 7.23 15.94 -5.88
CA PHE A 155 6.60 16.62 -4.74
C PHE A 155 5.65 17.73 -5.20
N GLU A 156 5.94 18.31 -6.37
CA GLU A 156 5.17 19.39 -7.00
C GLU A 156 4.11 18.87 -7.98
N LYS A 157 4.28 17.63 -8.48
CA LYS A 157 3.39 17.00 -9.45
C LYS A 157 2.25 16.26 -8.74
N ARG A 158 1.20 15.99 -9.51
CA ARG A 158 0.19 15.01 -9.11
C ARG A 158 0.79 13.61 -9.13
N VAL A 159 0.69 12.91 -8.00
CA VAL A 159 1.10 11.52 -7.84
C VAL A 159 -0.03 10.72 -7.18
N SER A 160 -0.16 9.45 -7.58
CA SER A 160 -1.12 8.53 -6.98
C SER A 160 -0.38 7.36 -6.32
N PHE A 161 -0.85 6.95 -5.15
CA PHE A 161 -0.40 5.74 -4.46
C PHE A 161 -1.59 4.79 -4.32
N VAL A 162 -1.43 3.52 -4.69
CA VAL A 162 -2.48 2.50 -4.63
C VAL A 162 -1.96 1.33 -3.82
N PHE A 163 -2.56 1.09 -2.65
CA PHE A 163 -2.19 0.00 -1.76
C PHE A 163 -3.01 -1.25 -2.09
N HIS A 164 -2.39 -2.18 -2.83
CA HIS A 164 -2.92 -3.53 -3.09
C HIS A 164 -2.66 -4.45 -1.89
N THR A 165 -3.22 -4.07 -0.75
CA THR A 165 -2.96 -4.73 0.53
C THR A 165 -4.25 -4.86 1.33
N CYS A 166 -4.29 -5.86 2.21
CA CYS A 166 -5.43 -6.10 3.07
C CYS A 166 -5.62 -4.93 4.05
N ASN A 167 -6.87 -4.56 4.30
CA ASN A 167 -7.27 -3.63 5.36
C ASN A 167 -6.60 -2.24 5.34
N SER A 168 -6.07 -1.82 4.19
CA SER A 168 -5.41 -0.50 4.04
C SER A 168 -6.38 0.67 4.22
N ALA A 169 -7.67 0.49 3.94
CA ALA A 169 -8.73 1.46 4.23
C ALA A 169 -9.59 1.07 5.45
N TYR A 170 -9.07 0.24 6.37
CA TYR A 170 -9.80 -0.11 7.58
C TYR A 170 -9.96 1.10 8.50
N ALA A 171 -11.18 1.29 9.00
CA ALA A 171 -11.50 2.16 10.13
C ALA A 171 -12.60 1.50 10.97
N LYS A 172 -12.66 1.79 12.27
CA LYS A 172 -13.70 1.21 13.14
C LYS A 172 -15.02 1.94 12.92
N VAL A 173 -15.88 1.39 12.07
CA VAL A 173 -17.18 1.98 11.68
C VAL A 173 -18.32 1.01 11.92
N ASP A 174 -19.51 1.55 12.20
CA ASP A 174 -20.73 0.77 12.42
C ASP A 174 -21.94 1.46 11.77
N LYS A 175 -23.06 0.72 11.68
CA LYS A 175 -24.29 1.16 11.00
C LYS A 175 -24.96 2.41 11.61
N LYS A 176 -24.51 2.90 12.77
CA LYS A 176 -25.01 4.14 13.39
C LYS A 176 -24.36 5.38 12.78
N LEU A 177 -23.20 5.23 12.15
CA LEU A 177 -22.53 6.31 11.43
C LEU A 177 -23.19 6.51 10.07
N ASN A 178 -23.29 7.75 9.60
CA ASN A 178 -23.68 8.01 8.22
C ASN A 178 -22.47 7.92 7.27
N LYS A 179 -22.72 7.91 5.95
CA LYS A 179 -21.67 7.80 4.92
C LYS A 179 -20.56 8.85 5.09
N GLN A 180 -20.91 10.10 5.38
CA GLN A 180 -19.91 11.16 5.54
C GLN A 180 -19.02 10.92 6.77
N GLN A 181 -19.59 10.47 7.88
CA GLN A 181 -18.84 10.11 9.09
C GLN A 181 -17.91 8.90 8.85
N VAL A 182 -18.36 7.90 8.09
CA VAL A 182 -17.53 6.76 7.70
C VAL A 182 -16.33 7.21 6.86
N LEU A 183 -16.57 8.04 5.84
CA LEU A 183 -15.51 8.55 4.97
C LEU A 183 -14.50 9.42 5.74
N GLU A 184 -14.96 10.23 6.68
CA GLU A 184 -14.08 11.04 7.52
C GLU A 184 -13.24 10.18 8.48
N LYS A 185 -13.83 9.14 9.07
CA LYS A 185 -13.05 8.18 9.88
C LYS A 185 -12.02 7.44 9.03
N ILE A 186 -12.34 7.01 7.82
CA ILE A 186 -11.36 6.38 6.93
C ILE A 186 -10.25 7.37 6.57
N ARG A 187 -10.59 8.62 6.27
CA ARG A 187 -9.61 9.67 5.97
C ARG A 187 -8.57 9.86 7.08
N HIS A 188 -8.98 9.77 8.34
CA HIS A 188 -8.11 10.09 9.47
C HIS A 188 -7.53 8.88 10.20
N GLU A 189 -8.24 7.76 10.24
CA GLU A 189 -7.87 6.60 11.05
C GLU A 189 -7.24 5.47 10.23
N SER A 190 -7.56 5.37 8.93
CA SER A 190 -7.05 4.26 8.11
C SER A 190 -5.59 4.42 7.73
N TYR A 191 -4.93 3.31 7.37
CA TYR A 191 -3.56 3.32 6.88
C TYR A 191 -3.39 4.31 5.70
N VAL A 192 -4.26 4.24 4.69
CA VAL A 192 -4.17 5.14 3.53
C VAL A 192 -4.43 6.61 3.87
N GLY A 193 -5.31 6.86 4.84
CA GLY A 193 -5.59 8.20 5.35
C GLY A 193 -4.38 8.81 6.06
N ARG A 194 -3.80 8.05 7.00
CA ARG A 194 -2.58 8.42 7.72
C ARG A 194 -1.38 8.59 6.79
N PHE A 195 -1.20 7.69 5.82
CA PHE A 195 -0.16 7.81 4.80
C PHE A 195 -0.34 9.08 3.96
N PHE A 196 -1.58 9.39 3.53
CA PHE A 196 -1.88 10.64 2.83
C PHE A 196 -1.44 11.86 3.65
N HIS A 197 -1.84 11.94 4.93
CA HIS A 197 -1.47 13.06 5.80
C HIS A 197 0.04 13.19 5.97
N ALA A 198 0.76 12.09 6.22
CA ALA A 198 2.21 12.09 6.32
C ALA A 198 2.88 12.59 5.03
N MET A 199 2.39 12.17 3.85
CA MET A 199 2.92 12.66 2.57
C MET A 199 2.68 14.16 2.36
N LYS A 200 1.55 14.70 2.84
CA LYS A 200 1.30 16.15 2.83
C LYS A 200 2.27 16.91 3.73
N GLU A 201 2.53 16.40 4.93
CA GLU A 201 3.49 16.98 5.88
C GLU A 201 4.92 16.96 5.34
N LEU A 202 5.28 15.92 4.57
CA LEU A 202 6.56 15.80 3.88
C LEU A 202 6.67 16.69 2.63
N GLY A 203 5.64 17.46 2.29
CA GLY A 203 5.68 18.50 1.25
C GLY A 203 5.11 18.11 -0.11
N PHE A 204 4.47 16.94 -0.25
CA PHE A 204 3.81 16.60 -1.50
C PHE A 204 2.52 17.43 -1.70
N LYS A 205 2.45 18.17 -2.81
CA LYS A 205 1.37 19.13 -3.06
C LYS A 205 0.09 18.55 -3.61
N GLN A 206 0.17 17.47 -4.39
CA GLN A 206 -0.99 16.84 -5.03
C GLN A 206 -0.89 15.32 -4.91
N VAL A 207 -1.54 14.75 -3.90
CA VAL A 207 -1.46 13.32 -3.61
C VAL A 207 -2.85 12.71 -3.62
N THR A 208 -2.97 11.58 -4.31
CA THR A 208 -4.12 10.69 -4.16
C THR A 208 -3.65 9.37 -3.60
N VAL A 209 -4.34 8.85 -2.59
CA VAL A 209 -4.02 7.55 -1.99
C VAL A 209 -5.25 6.67 -2.04
N LYS A 210 -5.09 5.46 -2.56
CA LYS A 210 -6.14 4.46 -2.69
C LYS A 210 -5.83 3.23 -1.85
N GLY A 211 -6.87 2.65 -1.28
CA GLY A 211 -6.79 1.39 -0.55
C GLY A 211 -8.14 0.72 -0.46
N TYR A 212 -8.16 -0.42 0.24
CA TYR A 212 -9.32 -1.30 0.28
C TYR A 212 -9.68 -1.67 1.71
N ARG A 213 -10.98 -1.79 1.96
CA ARG A 213 -11.53 -2.26 3.23
C ARG A 213 -11.83 -3.75 3.10
N GLY A 214 -10.97 -4.60 3.65
CA GLY A 214 -11.14 -6.05 3.69
C GLY A 214 -9.87 -6.78 3.27
N TYR A 215 -9.96 -8.10 3.14
CA TYR A 215 -8.87 -8.93 2.67
C TYR A 215 -8.76 -8.82 1.15
N TYR A 216 -7.69 -8.19 0.69
CA TYR A 216 -7.39 -8.02 -0.72
C TYR A 216 -6.83 -9.33 -1.27
N CYS A 217 -7.60 -9.99 -2.12
CA CYS A 217 -7.23 -11.24 -2.75
C CYS A 217 -6.85 -10.93 -4.20
N SER A 218 -5.54 -10.86 -4.49
CA SER A 218 -5.07 -10.79 -5.87
C SER A 218 -5.47 -12.08 -6.58
N VAL A 219 -6.08 -11.93 -7.75
CA VAL A 219 -6.68 -13.01 -8.53
C VAL A 219 -5.75 -14.21 -8.66
N THR A 220 -6.11 -15.34 -8.07
CA THR A 220 -5.34 -16.61 -8.14
C THR A 220 -5.55 -17.37 -9.45
N SER A 221 -6.24 -16.78 -10.44
CA SER A 221 -6.46 -17.42 -11.74
C SER A 221 -6.21 -16.45 -12.90
N VAL A 222 -5.48 -16.94 -13.91
CA VAL A 222 -5.09 -16.25 -15.15
C VAL A 222 -6.28 -15.71 -15.97
N LYS A 223 -7.53 -15.99 -15.56
CA LYS A 223 -8.77 -15.63 -16.27
C LYS A 223 -9.71 -14.65 -15.54
N ALA A 224 -9.51 -14.33 -14.27
CA ALA A 224 -10.40 -13.38 -13.60
C ALA A 224 -9.91 -11.94 -13.83
N GLY A 225 -10.81 -11.09 -14.35
CA GLY A 225 -10.49 -9.74 -14.82
C GLY A 225 -10.26 -8.71 -13.72
N ASP A 226 -10.57 -9.02 -12.45
CA ASP A 226 -10.50 -8.06 -11.34
C ASP A 226 -10.16 -8.76 -10.01
N ALA A 227 -9.38 -8.08 -9.17
CA ALA A 227 -9.11 -8.51 -7.79
C ALA A 227 -10.38 -8.46 -6.93
N LEU A 228 -10.43 -9.31 -5.90
CA LEU A 228 -11.57 -9.41 -4.98
C LEU A 228 -11.21 -8.91 -3.59
N ILE A 229 -12.20 -8.38 -2.88
CA ILE A 229 -12.12 -8.01 -1.47
C ILE A 229 -13.09 -8.90 -0.70
N THR A 230 -12.57 -9.66 0.26
CA THR A 230 -13.39 -10.55 1.10
C THR A 230 -13.37 -10.11 2.56
N ASP A 231 -14.42 -10.44 3.28
CA ASP A 231 -14.55 -10.19 4.72
C ASP A 231 -13.79 -11.21 5.59
N SER A 232 -13.45 -12.37 5.04
CA SER A 232 -12.65 -13.40 5.72
C SER A 232 -11.75 -14.14 4.74
N PHE A 233 -10.61 -14.63 5.24
CA PHE A 233 -9.74 -15.54 4.50
C PHE A 233 -10.26 -16.98 4.49
N THR A 234 -10.88 -17.43 5.58
CA THR A 234 -11.24 -18.84 5.79
C THR A 234 -12.70 -19.14 5.49
N SER A 235 -13.58 -18.17 5.70
CA SER A 235 -15.03 -18.35 5.54
C SER A 235 -15.68 -17.03 5.13
N PRO A 236 -15.43 -16.56 3.89
CA PRO A 236 -15.98 -15.29 3.43
C PRO A 236 -17.50 -15.37 3.33
N THR A 237 -18.19 -14.44 3.99
CA THR A 237 -19.64 -14.26 3.87
C THR A 237 -19.99 -13.18 2.84
N MET A 238 -19.01 -12.33 2.51
CA MET A 238 -19.11 -11.26 1.53
C MET A 238 -17.88 -11.23 0.63
N SER A 239 -18.10 -11.01 -0.67
CA SER A 239 -17.06 -10.82 -1.66
C SER A 239 -17.44 -9.67 -2.59
N LEU A 240 -16.51 -8.74 -2.79
CA LEU A 240 -16.68 -7.57 -3.64
C LEU A 240 -15.60 -7.56 -4.72
N LEU A 241 -15.92 -6.98 -5.88
CA LEU A 241 -14.87 -6.55 -6.79
C LEU A 241 -14.05 -5.44 -6.09
N SER A 242 -12.74 -5.43 -6.29
CA SER A 242 -11.84 -4.40 -5.72
C SER A 242 -12.30 -2.97 -5.99
N GLN A 243 -12.81 -2.70 -7.19
CA GLN A 243 -13.38 -1.41 -7.55
C GLN A 243 -14.58 -1.02 -6.70
N GLN A 244 -15.33 -1.97 -6.12
CA GLN A 244 -16.47 -1.69 -5.23
C GLN A 244 -16.04 -1.44 -3.78
N GLY A 245 -14.89 -2.00 -3.37
CA GLY A 245 -14.33 -1.85 -2.02
C GLY A 245 -13.26 -0.76 -1.91
N GLU A 246 -13.04 0.02 -2.96
CA GLU A 246 -12.00 1.05 -3.04
C GLU A 246 -12.41 2.33 -2.28
N TYR A 247 -11.45 2.87 -1.54
CA TYR A 247 -11.51 4.19 -0.93
C TYR A 247 -10.35 5.02 -1.46
N THR A 248 -10.67 6.26 -1.85
CA THR A 248 -9.69 7.22 -2.36
C THR A 248 -9.64 8.43 -1.42
N VAL A 249 -8.47 8.71 -0.88
CA VAL A 249 -8.17 9.89 -0.06
C VAL A 249 -7.39 10.90 -0.90
N SER A 250 -7.81 12.16 -0.84
CA SER A 250 -7.16 13.28 -1.54
C SER A 250 -7.43 14.60 -0.81
N GLU A 251 -6.97 15.71 -1.37
CA GLU A 251 -7.21 17.05 -0.85
C GLU A 251 -8.70 17.39 -0.74
N SER A 252 -9.54 16.90 -1.65
CA SER A 252 -10.99 17.12 -1.63
C SER A 252 -11.75 16.29 -0.59
N GLY A 253 -11.07 15.36 0.10
CA GLY A 253 -11.66 14.47 1.08
C GLY A 253 -11.44 12.99 0.77
N CYS A 254 -12.24 12.14 1.43
CA CYS A 254 -12.31 10.72 1.13
C CYS A 254 -13.58 10.42 0.34
N VAL A 255 -13.44 9.66 -0.74
CA VAL A 255 -14.55 9.18 -1.57
C VAL A 255 -14.44 7.67 -1.75
N THR A 256 -15.57 7.04 -2.03
CA THR A 256 -15.64 5.63 -2.38
C THR A 256 -16.49 5.45 -3.63
N SER A 257 -16.08 4.52 -4.48
CA SER A 257 -16.85 3.99 -5.61
C SER A 257 -17.99 3.07 -5.16
N CYS A 258 -18.05 2.74 -3.87
CA CYS A 258 -19.14 1.97 -3.31
C CYS A 258 -20.49 2.70 -3.41
N THR A 259 -21.42 2.06 -4.13
CA THR A 259 -22.79 2.56 -4.32
C THR A 259 -23.78 2.01 -3.29
N LYS A 260 -23.43 0.94 -2.56
CA LYS A 260 -24.32 0.31 -1.57
C LYS A 260 -23.89 0.66 -0.16
N ASP A 261 -24.80 1.25 0.62
CA ASP A 261 -24.47 1.69 1.99
C ASP A 261 -24.04 0.54 2.91
N ASP A 262 -24.59 -0.66 2.76
CA ASP A 262 -24.18 -1.83 3.56
C ASP A 262 -22.70 -2.20 3.38
N TYR A 263 -22.10 -1.90 2.23
CA TYR A 263 -20.69 -2.19 1.96
C TYR A 263 -19.76 -1.12 2.54
N LEU A 264 -20.27 0.05 2.98
CA LEU A 264 -19.49 1.03 3.73
C LEU A 264 -19.01 0.46 5.07
N TYR A 265 -19.82 -0.44 5.65
CA TYR A 265 -19.54 -1.11 6.92
C TYR A 265 -18.90 -2.48 6.71
N PHE A 266 -18.32 -2.75 5.53
CA PHE A 266 -17.80 -4.05 5.12
C PHE A 266 -17.23 -4.79 6.34
N PRO A 267 -17.90 -5.88 6.77
CA PRO A 267 -17.61 -6.49 8.05
C PRO A 267 -16.21 -7.06 7.93
N ILE A 268 -15.33 -6.62 8.80
CA ILE A 268 -14.01 -7.22 8.91
C ILE A 268 -13.98 -7.75 10.32
N PRO A 269 -14.05 -9.09 10.50
CA PRO A 269 -13.80 -9.66 11.80
C PRO A 269 -12.39 -9.19 12.17
N LEU A 270 -12.32 -8.34 13.20
CA LEU A 270 -11.07 -8.12 13.87
C LEU A 270 -10.68 -9.50 14.35
N LEU A 271 -9.63 -10.08 13.75
CA LEU A 271 -8.88 -11.10 14.44
C LEU A 271 -8.37 -10.39 15.69
N ASP A 272 -9.10 -10.53 16.80
CA ASP A 272 -8.59 -10.17 18.11
C ASP A 272 -7.22 -10.84 18.19
N ASN A 273 -6.19 -10.03 18.10
CA ASN A 273 -4.83 -10.49 17.95
C ASN A 273 -4.58 -11.51 19.09
N PRO A 274 -4.36 -12.81 18.81
CA PRO A 274 -4.18 -13.78 19.88
C PRO A 274 -2.96 -13.43 20.75
N ALA A 275 -2.02 -12.63 20.21
CA ALA A 275 -0.91 -12.07 20.98
C ALA A 275 -1.32 -10.96 21.98
N ASN A 276 -2.46 -10.30 21.79
CA ASN A 276 -3.01 -9.32 22.74
C ASN A 276 -3.95 -9.97 23.77
N ALA A 277 -4.70 -11.01 23.39
CA ALA A 277 -5.51 -11.79 24.33
C ALA A 277 -4.61 -12.51 25.36
N ALA A 278 -3.54 -13.17 24.89
CA ALA A 278 -2.57 -13.83 25.78
C ALA A 278 -1.79 -12.86 26.69
N ARG A 279 -1.60 -11.59 26.26
CA ARG A 279 -0.96 -10.55 27.08
C ARG A 279 -1.88 -9.97 28.14
N ALA A 280 -3.17 -9.81 27.86
CA ALA A 280 -4.14 -9.37 28.86
C ALA A 280 -4.31 -10.42 29.98
N ASP A 281 -4.33 -11.70 29.61
CA ASP A 281 -4.44 -12.80 30.58
C ASP A 281 -3.15 -12.95 31.42
N ALA A 282 -1.97 -12.83 30.80
CA ALA A 282 -0.68 -12.91 31.51
C ALA A 282 -0.45 -11.73 32.47
N GLN A 283 -0.80 -10.50 32.06
CA GLN A 283 -0.70 -9.31 32.91
C GLN A 283 -1.66 -9.42 34.12
N SER A 284 -2.86 -9.96 33.92
CA SER A 284 -3.84 -10.17 34.99
C SER A 284 -3.43 -11.23 36.00
N ALA A 285 -2.63 -12.23 35.59
CA ALA A 285 -2.09 -13.26 36.46
C ALA A 285 -0.94 -12.74 37.33
N ASP A 286 -0.02 -11.98 36.74
CA ASP A 286 1.11 -11.34 37.46
C ASP A 286 0.62 -10.31 38.50
N ASP A 287 -0.40 -9.50 38.15
CA ASP A 287 -0.97 -8.50 39.07
C ASP A 287 -1.66 -9.16 40.27
N ASN A 288 -2.29 -10.32 40.07
CA ASN A 288 -2.95 -11.07 41.14
C ASN A 288 -1.93 -11.76 42.06
N GLU A 289 -0.84 -12.28 41.49
CA GLU A 289 0.24 -12.91 42.26
C GLU A 289 1.02 -11.89 43.09
N GLN A 290 1.30 -10.69 42.55
CA GLN A 290 1.88 -9.59 43.32
C GLN A 290 0.97 -9.12 44.45
N ALA A 291 -0.34 -8.99 44.19
CA ALA A 291 -1.30 -8.61 45.23
C ALA A 291 -1.39 -9.65 46.36
N GLU A 292 -1.28 -10.95 46.04
CA GLU A 292 -1.28 -12.01 47.04
C GLU A 292 0.03 -12.04 47.85
N LEU A 293 1.17 -11.79 47.19
CA LEU A 293 2.48 -11.70 47.83
C LEU A 293 2.55 -10.51 48.82
N GLU A 294 2.04 -9.35 48.43
CA GLU A 294 1.96 -8.17 49.31
C GLU A 294 1.04 -8.42 50.51
N LYS A 295 -0.08 -9.13 50.31
CA LYS A 295 -1.00 -9.50 51.39
C LYS A 295 -0.36 -10.47 52.38
N ARG A 296 0.44 -11.43 51.91
CA ARG A 296 1.21 -12.36 52.77
C ARG A 296 2.31 -11.63 53.55
N LEU A 297 3.05 -10.73 52.90
CA LEU A 297 4.09 -9.92 53.54
C LEU A 297 3.53 -8.97 54.62
N ARG A 298 2.35 -8.38 54.41
CA ARG A 298 1.68 -7.57 55.44
C ARG A 298 1.25 -8.39 56.65
N LYS A 299 0.81 -9.64 56.45
CA LYS A 299 0.40 -10.53 57.54
C LYS A 299 1.57 -10.97 58.42
N LEU A 300 2.76 -11.14 57.83
CA LEU A 300 3.99 -11.47 58.55
C LEU A 300 4.60 -10.31 59.34
N LYS A 301 4.35 -9.05 58.93
CA LYS A 301 4.80 -7.86 59.66
C LYS A 301 3.93 -7.48 60.87
N LEU A 302 2.79 -8.16 61.05
CA LEU A 302 1.83 -7.93 62.14
C LEU A 302 1.87 -9.05 63.20
N GLN A 303 2.82 -9.98 63.09
CA GLN A 303 3.17 -10.98 64.09
C GLN A 303 4.52 -10.61 64.70
#